data_AF-A0AAU0M0S8-F1
#
_entry.id   AF-A0AAU0M0S8-F1
#
_cell.length_a   1.000
_cell.length_b   1.000
_cell.length_c   1.000
_cell.angle_alpha   90.00
_cell.angle_beta   90.00
_cell.angle_gamma   90.00
#
_symmetry.space_group_name_H-M   'P 1'
#
loop_
_entity.id
_entity.type
_entity.pdbx_description
1 polymer ?
#
loop_
_entity_poly.entity_id
_entity_poly.type
_entity_poly.pdbx_seq_one_letter_code
_entity_poly.pdbx_strand_id
1 'polypeptide(L)'
;MICKKSILNYLNIVIPKIVSIRELLTYAFLLGLSAYVFLLVFQPFGTYNFENAYKFSLLSGYGAILSIAYALISIVLRKKRGTVAIELFRIFLVFLLSSFLNFVYHGWFINQAPLQWNNLPYIGCYTLSLYSPIAAIYFLLRVDRRHSNHEKDNPSMESLSISRL
;
A
#
# COMPACT_ATOMS: atom_id res chain seq x y z
N MET A 1 -31.79 2.03 -3.76
CA MET A 1 -31.12 1.48 -4.97
C MET A 1 -30.11 2.44 -5.63
N ILE A 2 -30.20 3.76 -5.44
CA ILE A 2 -29.35 4.77 -6.09
C ILE A 2 -27.87 4.72 -5.60
N CYS A 3 -27.64 4.52 -4.30
CA CYS A 3 -26.29 4.50 -3.72
C CYS A 3 -25.40 3.37 -4.28
N LYS A 4 -25.96 2.17 -4.51
CA LYS A 4 -25.25 1.01 -5.07
C LYS A 4 -24.73 1.27 -6.48
N LYS A 5 -25.48 2.02 -7.29
CA LYS A 5 -25.12 2.35 -8.68
C LYS A 5 -23.98 3.37 -8.73
N SER A 6 -23.97 4.34 -7.81
CA SER A 6 -22.91 5.35 -7.68
C SER A 6 -21.58 4.72 -7.25
N ILE A 7 -21.60 3.83 -6.25
CA ILE A 7 -20.40 3.12 -5.77
C ILE A 7 -19.81 2.24 -6.87
N LEU A 8 -20.66 1.48 -7.57
CA LEU A 8 -20.19 0.60 -8.65
C LEU A 8 -19.58 1.38 -9.82
N ASN A 9 -20.12 2.56 -10.14
CA ASN A 9 -19.52 3.45 -11.11
C ASN A 9 -18.15 3.94 -10.65
N TYR A 10 -18.01 4.37 -9.39
CA TYR A 10 -16.73 4.83 -8.85
C TYR A 10 -15.66 3.73 -8.88
N LEU A 11 -16.02 2.51 -8.49
CA LEU A 11 -15.11 1.36 -8.49
C LEU A 11 -14.57 1.00 -9.88
N ASN A 12 -15.34 1.29 -10.94
CA ASN A 12 -14.95 1.02 -12.32
C ASN A 12 -14.18 2.17 -12.99
N ILE A 13 -13.95 3.28 -12.30
CA ILE A 13 -13.14 4.39 -12.82
C ILE A 13 -11.72 3.90 -13.10
N VAL A 14 -11.19 4.27 -14.26
CA VAL A 14 -9.83 3.96 -14.70
C VAL A 14 -8.84 4.93 -14.05
N ILE A 15 -7.78 4.38 -13.46
CA ILE A 15 -6.63 5.05 -12.85
C ILE A 15 -5.39 4.75 -13.71
N PRO A 16 -4.42 5.69 -13.82
CA PRO A 16 -3.14 5.45 -14.47
C PRO A 16 -2.49 4.14 -14.03
N LYS A 17 -2.25 3.25 -15.00
CA LYS A 17 -1.59 1.98 -14.77
C LYS A 17 -0.10 2.21 -14.46
N ILE A 18 0.48 1.39 -13.58
CA ILE A 18 1.93 1.36 -13.41
C ILE A 18 2.52 0.67 -14.64
N VAL A 19 3.17 1.45 -15.50
CA VAL A 19 3.66 0.95 -16.80
C VAL A 19 5.06 0.33 -16.64
N SER A 20 5.93 1.02 -15.90
CA SER A 20 7.34 0.65 -15.77
C SER A 20 7.63 -0.19 -14.53
N ILE A 21 8.52 -1.17 -14.67
CA ILE A 21 9.06 -1.94 -13.52
C ILE A 21 9.80 -1.02 -12.55
N ARG A 22 10.48 0.01 -13.05
CA ARG A 22 11.18 0.99 -12.22
C ARG A 22 10.20 1.75 -11.33
N GLU A 23 9.07 2.17 -11.88
CA GLU A 23 8.02 2.86 -11.13
C GLU A 23 7.41 1.95 -10.05
N LEU A 24 7.17 0.67 -10.37
CA LEU A 24 6.71 -0.33 -9.41
C LEU A 24 7.70 -0.49 -8.25
N LEU A 25 8.99 -0.63 -8.55
CA LEU A 25 10.04 -0.77 -7.53
C LEU A 25 10.19 0.51 -6.70
N THR A 26 10.03 1.70 -7.31
CA THR A 26 10.01 2.96 -6.57
C THR A 26 8.84 3.02 -5.58
N TYR A 27 7.63 2.65 -5.99
CA TYR A 27 6.50 2.57 -5.04
C TYR A 27 6.72 1.52 -3.96
N ALA A 28 7.24 0.34 -4.31
CA ALA A 28 7.56 -0.71 -3.35
C ALA A 28 8.53 -0.18 -2.28
N PHE A 29 9.62 0.44 -2.72
CA PHE A 29 10.63 1.03 -1.86
C PHE A 29 10.06 2.14 -0.97
N LEU A 30 9.30 3.09 -1.54
CA LEU A 30 8.71 4.19 -0.78
C LEU A 30 7.70 3.69 0.27
N LEU A 31 6.90 2.67 -0.06
CA LEU A 31 5.96 2.06 0.88
C LEU A 31 6.70 1.39 2.05
N GLY A 32 7.72 0.57 1.77
CA GLY A 32 8.50 -0.06 2.83
C GLY A 32 9.31 0.93 3.65
N LEU A 33 9.87 1.96 3.03
CA LEU A 33 10.56 3.05 3.72
C LEU A 33 9.59 3.80 4.65
N SER A 34 8.38 4.10 4.17
CA SER A 34 7.35 4.74 4.98
C SER A 34 6.97 3.88 6.18
N ALA A 35 6.79 2.58 5.98
CA ALA A 35 6.52 1.64 7.08
C ALA A 35 7.67 1.60 8.09
N TYR A 36 8.91 1.59 7.63
CA TYR A 36 10.07 1.64 8.51
C TYR A 36 10.12 2.94 9.33
N VAL A 37 9.91 4.10 8.70
CA VAL A 37 9.85 5.39 9.41
C VAL A 37 8.71 5.40 10.45
N PHE A 38 7.53 4.92 10.10
CA PHE A 38 6.43 4.79 11.06
C PHE A 38 6.79 3.87 12.23
N LEU A 39 7.49 2.77 11.97
CA LEU A 39 7.96 1.86 13.02
C LEU A 39 8.99 2.51 13.94
N LEU A 40 9.87 3.36 13.42
CA LEU A 40 10.84 4.10 14.24
C LEU A 40 10.16 5.07 15.22
N VAL A 41 9.11 5.76 14.75
CA VAL A 41 8.39 6.77 15.54
C VAL A 41 7.41 6.14 16.52
N PHE A 42 6.55 5.24 16.04
CA PHE A 42 5.42 4.72 16.82
C PHE A 42 5.74 3.42 17.57
N GLN A 43 6.77 2.68 17.12
CA GLN A 43 7.19 1.41 17.71
C GLN A 43 6.03 0.47 18.10
N PRO A 44 5.07 0.18 17.19
CA PRO A 44 4.05 -0.82 17.43
C PRO A 44 4.67 -2.21 17.67
N PHE A 45 3.86 -3.21 18.01
CA PHE A 45 4.30 -4.58 18.34
C PHE A 45 5.09 -4.72 19.66
N GLY A 46 4.96 -3.78 20.59
CA GLY A 46 5.69 -3.85 21.87
C GLY A 46 7.20 -3.69 21.72
N THR A 47 7.66 -3.20 20.56
CA THR A 47 9.08 -2.99 20.26
C THR A 47 9.73 -1.90 21.12
N TYR A 48 8.93 -1.12 21.86
CA TYR A 48 9.42 -0.21 22.89
C TYR A 48 10.29 -0.93 23.94
N ASN A 49 9.87 -2.12 24.38
CA ASN A 49 10.57 -2.91 25.42
C ASN A 49 11.71 -3.78 24.86
N PHE A 50 12.03 -3.65 23.56
CA PHE A 50 13.04 -4.47 22.90
C PHE A 50 14.44 -3.91 23.21
N GLU A 51 15.09 -4.41 24.27
CA GLU A 51 16.48 -4.04 24.65
C GLU A 51 17.55 -4.80 23.83
N ASN A 52 17.33 -4.95 22.52
CA ASN A 52 18.27 -5.66 21.65
C ASN A 52 19.13 -4.67 20.86
N ALA A 53 20.45 -4.88 20.83
CA ALA A 53 21.40 -4.03 20.09
C ALA A 53 21.06 -3.90 18.59
N TYR A 54 20.37 -4.88 18.02
CA TYR A 54 19.96 -4.92 16.62
C TYR A 54 18.51 -4.47 16.35
N LYS A 55 17.84 -3.82 17.32
CA LYS A 55 16.42 -3.40 17.24
C LYS A 55 16.06 -2.72 15.91
N PHE A 56 16.83 -1.72 15.49
CA PHE A 56 16.53 -0.98 14.26
C PHE A 56 16.66 -1.82 12.99
N SER A 57 17.62 -2.76 12.98
CA SER A 57 17.79 -3.72 11.88
C SER A 57 16.59 -4.67 11.81
N LEU A 58 16.13 -5.17 12.96
CA LEU A 58 14.93 -6.02 13.04
C LEU A 58 13.65 -5.27 12.61
N LEU A 59 13.52 -4.00 13.00
CA LEU A 59 12.39 -3.15 12.57
C LEU A 59 12.37 -2.95 11.04
N SER A 60 13.54 -2.85 10.42
CA SER A 60 13.64 -2.72 8.96
C SER A 60 13.07 -3.94 8.21
N GLY A 61 13.07 -5.12 8.85
CA GLY A 61 12.47 -6.34 8.30
C GLY A 61 10.99 -6.18 7.96
N TYR A 62 10.22 -5.51 8.81
CA TYR A 62 8.81 -5.22 8.55
C TYR A 62 8.60 -4.29 7.33
N GLY A 63 9.47 -3.28 7.16
CA GLY A 63 9.47 -2.42 5.98
C GLY A 63 9.85 -3.17 4.70
N ALA A 64 10.82 -4.08 4.79
CA ALA A 64 11.21 -4.95 3.67
C ALA A 64 10.08 -5.90 3.27
N ILE A 65 9.37 -6.49 4.24
CA ILE A 65 8.20 -7.34 4.00
C ILE A 65 7.12 -6.58 3.24
N LEU A 66 6.83 -5.33 3.62
CA LEU A 66 5.85 -4.52 2.91
C LEU A 66 6.28 -4.21 1.48
N SER A 67 7.55 -3.84 1.27
CA SER A 67 8.11 -3.61 -0.07
C SER A 67 7.94 -4.84 -0.97
N ILE A 68 8.34 -6.01 -0.47
CA ILE A 68 8.30 -7.27 -1.21
C ILE A 68 6.86 -7.67 -1.50
N ALA A 69 5.97 -7.59 -0.51
CA ALA A 69 4.56 -7.91 -0.69
C ALA A 69 3.92 -7.00 -1.76
N TYR A 70 4.16 -5.70 -1.71
CA TYR A 70 3.67 -4.77 -2.73
C TYR A 70 4.22 -5.10 -4.12
N ALA A 71 5.52 -5.37 -4.24
CA ALA A 71 6.14 -5.70 -5.52
C ALA A 71 5.53 -6.98 -6.12
N LEU A 72 5.42 -8.05 -5.33
CA LEU A 72 4.86 -9.33 -5.75
C LEU A 72 3.40 -9.19 -6.20
N ILE A 73 2.54 -8.59 -5.38
CA ILE A 73 1.13 -8.39 -5.74
C ILE A 73 0.99 -7.48 -6.96
N SER A 74 1.81 -6.45 -7.07
CA SER A 74 1.80 -5.54 -8.23
C SER A 74 2.22 -6.24 -9.53
N ILE A 75 3.19 -7.16 -9.47
CA ILE A 75 3.59 -8.00 -10.61
C ILE A 75 2.43 -8.93 -11.02
N VAL A 76 1.81 -9.60 -10.06
CA VAL A 76 0.66 -10.51 -10.31
C VAL A 76 -0.51 -9.76 -10.94
N LEU A 77 -0.83 -8.56 -10.44
CA LEU A 77 -1.93 -7.74 -10.94
C LEU A 77 -1.58 -6.89 -12.16
N ARG A 78 -0.34 -6.94 -12.67
CA ARG A 78 0.14 -6.09 -13.77
C ARG A 78 -0.68 -6.23 -15.05
N LYS A 79 -1.25 -7.41 -15.33
CA LYS A 79 -2.06 -7.64 -16.55
C LYS A 79 -3.51 -7.14 -16.42
N LYS A 80 -3.98 -6.81 -15.22
CA LYS A 80 -5.37 -6.37 -15.00
C LYS A 80 -5.58 -4.91 -15.42
N ARG A 81 -6.83 -4.54 -15.66
CA ARG A 81 -7.22 -3.15 -15.92
C ARG A 81 -6.93 -2.31 -14.67
N GLY A 82 -6.36 -1.12 -14.85
CA GLY A 82 -6.10 -0.19 -13.75
C GLY A 82 -7.38 0.51 -13.34
N THR A 83 -8.26 -0.15 -12.59
CA THR A 83 -9.45 0.48 -12.02
C THR A 83 -9.27 0.73 -10.53
N VAL A 84 -10.08 1.63 -9.96
CA VAL A 84 -10.16 1.83 -8.50
C VAL A 84 -10.35 0.50 -7.77
N ALA A 85 -11.25 -0.36 -8.26
CA ALA A 85 -11.49 -1.67 -7.67
C ALA A 85 -10.23 -2.56 -7.62
N ILE A 86 -9.45 -2.60 -8.71
CA ILE A 86 -8.22 -3.40 -8.76
C ILE A 86 -7.14 -2.81 -7.86
N GLU A 87 -7.09 -1.48 -7.70
CA GLU A 87 -6.16 -0.82 -6.79
C GLU A 87 -6.51 -1.10 -5.33
N LEU A 88 -7.79 -1.02 -4.94
CA LEU A 88 -8.26 -1.42 -3.61
C LEU A 88 -7.99 -2.91 -3.35
N PHE A 89 -8.23 -3.76 -4.35
CA PHE A 89 -7.93 -5.19 -4.26
C PHE A 89 -6.43 -5.45 -4.12
N ARG A 90 -5.56 -4.69 -4.81
CA ARG A 90 -4.11 -4.72 -4.60
C ARG A 90 -3.76 -4.39 -3.16
N ILE A 91 -4.27 -3.28 -2.63
CA ILE A 91 -4.00 -2.86 -1.25
C ILE A 91 -4.42 -3.95 -0.25
N PHE A 92 -5.59 -4.55 -0.46
CA PHE A 92 -6.09 -5.65 0.35
C PHE A 92 -5.19 -6.89 0.29
N LEU A 93 -4.76 -7.32 -0.90
CA LEU A 93 -3.85 -8.46 -1.05
C LEU A 93 -2.47 -8.19 -0.44
N VAL A 94 -1.95 -6.97 -0.58
CA VAL A 94 -0.70 -6.56 0.06
C VAL A 94 -0.83 -6.65 1.57
N PHE A 95 -1.93 -6.14 2.14
CA PHE A 95 -2.20 -6.26 3.58
C PHE A 95 -2.23 -7.72 4.05
N LEU A 96 -2.94 -8.61 3.34
CA LEU A 96 -3.00 -10.03 3.69
C LEU A 96 -1.63 -10.70 3.66
N LEU A 97 -0.89 -10.49 2.56
CA LEU A 97 0.43 -11.08 2.39
C LEU A 97 1.42 -10.55 3.42
N SER A 98 1.45 -9.23 3.64
CA SER A 98 2.30 -8.61 4.67
C SER A 98 1.94 -9.08 6.08
N SER A 99 0.66 -9.23 6.42
CA SER A 99 0.25 -9.72 7.74
C SER A 99 0.74 -11.14 7.99
N PHE A 100 0.61 -12.02 6.99
CA PHE A 100 1.09 -13.40 7.08
C PHE A 100 2.62 -13.46 7.19
N LEU A 101 3.34 -12.71 6.37
CA LEU A 101 4.81 -12.65 6.42
C LEU A 101 5.31 -12.04 7.73
N ASN A 102 4.65 -11.00 8.24
CA ASN A 102 4.95 -10.41 9.54
C ASN A 102 4.73 -11.40 10.68
N PHE A 103 3.71 -12.27 10.59
CA PHE A 103 3.48 -13.31 11.58
C PHE A 103 4.62 -14.32 11.62
N VAL A 104 5.05 -14.80 10.45
CA VAL A 104 6.19 -15.71 10.32
C VAL A 104 7.48 -15.03 10.82
N TYR A 105 7.70 -13.78 10.40
CA TYR A 105 8.88 -13.00 10.79
C TYR A 105 8.95 -12.79 12.30
N HIS A 106 7.84 -12.37 12.91
CA HIS A 106 7.78 -12.13 14.35
C HIS A 106 7.95 -13.42 15.17
N GLY A 107 7.36 -14.54 14.74
CA GLY A 107 7.54 -15.81 15.43
C GLY A 107 8.99 -16.31 15.39
N TRP A 108 9.59 -16.34 14.20
CA TRP A 108 10.93 -16.93 14.01
C TRP A 108 12.09 -16.02 14.40
N PHE A 109 12.05 -14.74 14.02
CA PHE A 109 13.19 -13.85 14.20
C PHE A 109 13.11 -13.02 15.49
N ILE A 110 11.90 -12.60 15.89
CA ILE A 110 11.70 -11.73 17.04
C ILE A 110 11.55 -12.56 18.32
N ASN A 111 10.58 -13.48 18.35
CA ASN A 111 10.29 -14.28 19.54
C ASN A 111 11.12 -15.57 19.63
N GLN A 112 11.71 -16.03 18.52
CA GLN A 112 12.45 -17.31 18.42
C GLN A 112 11.66 -18.50 19.02
N ALA A 113 10.34 -18.46 18.85
CA ALA A 113 9.39 -19.38 19.46
C ALA A 113 8.56 -20.08 18.37
N PRO A 114 7.97 -21.26 18.67
CA PRO A 114 7.04 -21.89 17.74
C PRO A 114 5.88 -20.96 17.39
N LEU A 115 5.42 -21.03 16.14
CA LEU A 115 4.35 -20.18 15.61
C LEU A 115 3.04 -20.45 16.36
N GLN A 116 2.64 -19.49 17.19
CA GLN A 116 1.36 -19.53 17.89
C GLN A 116 0.30 -18.89 17.00
N TRP A 117 -0.53 -19.71 16.34
CA TRP A 117 -1.59 -19.23 15.42
C TRP A 117 -2.56 -18.23 16.05
N ASN A 118 -2.73 -18.28 17.38
CA ASN A 118 -3.50 -17.30 18.14
C ASN A 118 -2.96 -15.87 18.00
N ASN A 119 -1.66 -15.70 17.69
CA ASN A 119 -1.01 -14.41 17.51
C ASN A 119 -1.23 -13.80 16.11
N LEU A 120 -1.67 -14.61 15.13
CA LEU A 120 -1.93 -14.16 13.76
C LEU A 120 -2.93 -12.99 13.70
N PRO A 121 -4.12 -13.02 14.33
CA PRO A 121 -5.04 -11.89 14.32
C PRO A 121 -4.45 -10.63 14.95
N TYR A 122 -3.69 -10.76 16.06
CA TYR A 122 -3.05 -9.60 16.70
C TYR A 122 -2.00 -8.96 15.78
N ILE A 123 -1.15 -9.76 15.14
CA ILE A 123 -0.18 -9.26 14.15
C ILE A 123 -0.87 -8.66 12.93
N GLY A 124 -2.00 -9.23 12.52
CA GLY A 124 -2.88 -8.65 11.50
C GLY A 124 -3.38 -7.25 11.90
N CYS A 125 -3.89 -7.08 13.12
CA CYS A 125 -4.34 -5.78 13.63
C CYS A 125 -3.21 -4.75 13.71
N TYR A 126 -2.04 -5.14 14.19
CA TYR A 126 -0.87 -4.25 14.21
C TYR A 126 -0.40 -3.86 12.79
N THR A 127 -0.37 -4.84 11.88
CA THR A 127 -0.04 -4.58 10.46
C THR A 127 -1.07 -3.65 9.84
N LEU A 128 -2.36 -3.82 10.15
CA LEU A 128 -3.43 -2.97 9.66
C LEU A 128 -3.27 -1.53 10.18
N SER A 129 -3.02 -1.37 11.48
CA SER A 129 -2.83 -0.07 12.11
C SER A 129 -1.62 0.68 11.51
N LEU A 130 -0.53 -0.02 11.23
CA LEU A 130 0.66 0.54 10.61
C LEU A 130 0.41 0.89 9.13
N TYR A 131 -0.19 -0.04 8.40
CA TYR A 131 -0.32 0.06 6.95
C TYR A 131 -1.47 0.99 6.52
N SER A 132 -2.53 1.12 7.31
CA SER A 132 -3.71 1.93 6.99
C SER A 132 -3.38 3.38 6.60
N PRO A 133 -2.63 4.17 7.40
CA PRO A 133 -2.28 5.54 7.01
C PRO A 133 -1.41 5.60 5.75
N ILE A 134 -0.46 4.67 5.61
CA ILE A 134 0.44 4.58 4.45
C ILE A 134 -0.36 4.26 3.18
N ALA A 135 -1.25 3.28 3.25
CA ALA A 135 -2.12 2.85 2.16
C ALA A 135 -3.10 3.96 1.75
N ALA A 136 -3.64 4.71 2.72
CA ALA A 136 -4.50 5.85 2.44
C ALA A 136 -3.77 6.93 1.65
N ILE A 137 -2.56 7.34 2.09
CA ILE A 137 -1.74 8.32 1.38
C ILE A 137 -1.39 7.82 -0.02
N TYR A 138 -0.92 6.58 -0.14
CA TYR A 138 -0.63 5.95 -1.43
C TYR A 138 -1.83 5.98 -2.38
N PHE A 139 -3.00 5.57 -1.89
CA PHE A 139 -4.22 5.51 -2.69
C PHE A 139 -4.66 6.91 -3.15
N LEU A 140 -4.63 7.90 -2.25
CA LEU A 140 -4.95 9.29 -2.58
C LEU A 140 -4.01 9.85 -3.65
N LEU A 141 -2.70 9.63 -3.53
CA LEU A 141 -1.73 10.06 -4.55
C LEU A 141 -1.98 9.40 -5.92
N ARG A 142 -2.40 8.13 -5.92
CA ARG A 142 -2.73 7.41 -7.16
C ARG A 142 -4.00 7.93 -7.82
N VAL A 143 -5.01 8.29 -7.01
CA VAL A 143 -6.26 8.88 -7.49
C VAL A 143 -6.05 10.33 -7.93
N ASP A 144 -5.23 11.12 -7.24
CA ASP A 144 -4.94 12.51 -7.60
C ASP A 144 -4.14 12.62 -8.92
N ARG A 145 -3.13 11.75 -9.11
CA ARG A 145 -2.37 11.69 -10.37
C ARG A 145 -3.27 11.43 -11.59
N ARG A 146 -4.42 10.77 -11.41
CA ARG A 146 -5.45 10.64 -12.46
C ARG A 146 -6.05 12.00 -12.81
N HIS A 147 -6.43 12.80 -11.81
CA HIS A 147 -7.04 14.10 -12.01
C HIS A 147 -6.12 15.01 -12.82
N SER A 148 -4.84 15.09 -12.42
CA SER A 148 -3.83 15.89 -13.12
C SER A 148 -3.63 15.47 -14.58
N ASN A 149 -3.63 14.17 -14.88
CA ASN A 149 -3.52 13.70 -16.27
C ASN A 149 -4.76 14.03 -17.11
N HIS A 150 -5.97 13.91 -16.53
CA HIS A 150 -7.22 14.23 -17.22
C HIS A 150 -7.31 15.72 -17.58
N GLU A 151 -6.76 16.60 -16.74
CA GLU A 151 -6.70 18.04 -16.96
C GLU A 151 -5.66 18.40 -18.03
N LYS A 152 -4.49 17.74 -18.04
CA LYS A 152 -3.46 17.90 -19.08
C LYS A 152 -3.87 17.38 -20.45
N ASP A 153 -4.77 16.41 -20.53
CA ASP A 153 -5.32 15.91 -21.79
C ASP A 153 -6.49 16.79 -22.32
N ASN A 154 -7.08 17.66 -21.48
CA ASN A 154 -8.18 18.59 -21.83
C ASN A 154 -7.89 20.11 -21.70
N PRO A 155 -6.68 20.64 -21.98
CA PRO A 155 -6.43 22.09 -21.91
C PRO A 155 -7.07 22.87 -23.09
N SER A 156 -7.54 22.16 -24.14
CA SER A 156 -8.03 22.76 -25.38
C SER A 156 -9.51 23.14 -25.37
N MET A 157 -10.34 22.61 -24.46
CA MET A 157 -11.78 22.95 -24.42
C MET A 157 -12.05 24.34 -23.81
N GLU A 158 -11.18 24.84 -22.93
CA GLU A 158 -11.31 26.17 -22.33
C GLU A 158 -10.64 27.27 -23.18
N SER A 159 -9.59 26.94 -23.94
CA SER A 159 -8.96 27.87 -24.88
C SER A 159 -9.71 28.00 -26.22
N LEU A 160 -10.41 26.95 -26.67
CA LEU A 160 -11.27 27.00 -27.88
C LEU A 160 -12.61 27.71 -27.67
N SER A 161 -13.07 27.87 -26.42
CA SER A 161 -14.26 28.69 -26.12
C SER A 161 -13.91 30.18 -26.05
N ILE A 162 -12.72 30.52 -25.53
CA ILE A 162 -12.24 31.91 -25.46
C ILE A 162 -11.80 32.43 -26.83
N SER A 163 -11.26 31.58 -27.72
CA SER A 163 -10.90 32.01 -29.08
C SER A 163 -12.08 32.12 -30.06
N ARG A 164 -13.32 31.87 -29.61
CA ARG A 164 -14.56 31.99 -30.40
C ARG A 164 -15.51 33.09 -29.88
N LEU A 165 -15.01 33.97 -29.02
CA LEU A 165 -15.66 35.21 -28.60
C LEU A 165 -14.88 36.39 -29.17
#